data_AF-S2DXL6-F1
#
_entry.id   AF-S2DXL6-F1
#
_cell.length_a   1.000
_cell.length_b   1.000
_cell.length_c   1.000
_cell.angle_alpha   90.00
_cell.angle_beta   90.00
_cell.angle_gamma   90.00
#
_symmetry.space_group_name_H-M   'P 1'
#
loop_
_entity.id
_entity.type
_entity.pdbx_description
1 polymer ?
#
loop_
_entity_poly.entity_id
_entity_poly.type
_entity_poly.pdbx_seq_one_letter_code
_entity_poly.pdbx_strand_id
1 'polypeptide(L)'
;MKSFFKNKLIVPLSTFITLLFSVATFAQNQPDIPQPRGPIDFSELNNIIIFIVIPAIIIIAFLIFRKRIFKVKEEQQERLKDKNQSENREK
;
A
#
# COMPACT_ATOMS: atom_id res chain seq x y z
N MET A 1 1.60 3.50 54.06
CA MET A 1 2.67 2.53 53.73
C MET A 1 2.23 1.42 52.73
N LYS A 2 1.31 1.67 51.80
CA LYS A 2 0.85 0.64 50.81
C LYS A 2 1.41 0.82 49.39
N SER A 3 2.20 1.88 49.14
CA SER A 3 2.74 2.19 47.81
C SER A 3 3.98 1.35 47.45
N PHE A 4 4.82 1.04 48.44
CA PHE A 4 6.11 0.34 48.22
C PHE A 4 5.99 -1.13 47.78
N PHE A 5 4.83 -1.78 47.93
CA PHE A 5 4.66 -3.20 47.58
C PHE A 5 4.18 -3.43 46.15
N LYS A 6 3.62 -2.42 45.46
CA LYS A 6 3.12 -2.57 44.08
C LYS A 6 4.25 -2.67 43.04
N ASN A 7 5.46 -2.21 43.39
CA ASN A 7 6.58 -2.14 42.44
C ASN A 7 7.48 -3.38 42.45
N LYS A 8 7.28 -4.33 43.39
CA LYS A 8 8.14 -5.52 43.51
C LYS A 8 8.04 -6.49 42.32
N LEU A 9 6.91 -6.46 41.60
CA LEU A 9 6.72 -7.28 40.38
C LEU A 9 7.12 -6.53 39.10
N ILE A 10 7.03 -5.19 39.12
CA ILE A 10 7.30 -4.34 37.95
C ILE A 10 8.80 -4.24 37.68
N VAL A 11 9.62 -4.17 38.72
CA VAL A 11 11.08 -4.09 38.61
C VAL A 11 11.70 -5.34 37.95
N PRO A 12 11.42 -6.59 38.38
CA PRO A 12 11.99 -7.78 37.72
C PRO A 12 11.45 -8.00 36.30
N LEU A 13 10.21 -7.58 36.02
CA LEU A 13 9.63 -7.68 34.68
C LEU A 13 10.29 -6.69 33.71
N SER A 14 10.56 -5.47 34.16
CA SER A 14 11.27 -4.44 33.39
C SER A 14 12.71 -4.84 33.06
N THR A 15 13.45 -5.39 34.02
CA THR A 15 14.80 -5.89 33.77
C THR A 15 14.81 -7.10 32.83
N PHE A 16 13.83 -7.99 32.93
CA PHE A 16 13.72 -9.12 32.01
C PHE A 16 13.43 -8.67 30.56
N ILE A 17 12.53 -7.71 30.35
CA ILE A 17 12.22 -7.17 29.02
C ILE A 17 13.44 -6.45 28.41
N THR A 18 14.21 -5.73 29.23
CA THR A 18 15.42 -5.03 28.78
C THR A 18 16.53 -6.03 28.39
N LEU A 19 16.64 -7.14 29.12
CA LEU A 19 17.56 -8.24 28.79
C LEU A 19 17.18 -8.91 27.46
N LEU A 20 15.89 -9.14 27.21
CA LEU A 20 15.41 -9.74 25.96
C LEU A 20 15.66 -8.84 24.73
N PHE A 21 15.52 -7.51 24.88
CA PHE A 21 15.74 -6.57 23.77
C PHE A 21 17.22 -6.35 23.43
N SER A 22 18.14 -6.57 24.38
CA SER A 22 19.59 -6.42 24.14
C SER A 22 20.15 -7.48 23.17
N VAL A 23 19.50 -8.64 23.06
CA VAL A 23 19.98 -9.78 22.26
C VAL A 23 19.54 -9.68 20.78
N ALA A 24 18.74 -8.68 20.39
CA ALA A 24 18.13 -8.62 19.05
C ALA A 24 19.06 -8.14 17.91
N THR A 25 20.38 -8.01 18.11
CA THR A 25 21.25 -7.29 17.16
C THR A 25 22.31 -8.13 16.44
N PHE A 26 22.33 -9.46 16.61
CA PHE A 26 23.22 -10.34 15.83
C PHE A 26 22.41 -11.32 14.99
N ALA A 27 21.79 -10.80 13.92
CA ALA A 27 21.26 -11.66 12.86
C ALA A 27 22.44 -12.37 12.18
N GLN A 28 22.53 -13.69 12.35
CA GLN A 28 23.52 -14.50 11.65
C GLN A 28 23.18 -14.49 10.15
N ASN A 29 24.14 -14.08 9.31
CA ASN A 29 24.02 -14.27 7.87
C ASN A 29 24.05 -15.77 7.61
N GLN A 30 22.90 -16.35 7.26
CA GLN A 30 22.80 -17.76 6.95
C GLN A 30 23.65 -18.06 5.70
N PRO A 31 24.70 -18.90 5.79
CA PRO A 31 25.43 -19.33 4.60
C PRO A 31 24.49 -20.15 3.70
N ASP A 32 24.74 -20.10 2.39
CA ASP A 32 24.03 -20.88 1.36
C ASP A 32 22.57 -20.52 1.05
N ILE A 33 22.00 -19.47 1.64
CA ILE A 33 20.77 -18.86 1.10
C ILE A 33 21.16 -17.79 0.07
N PRO A 34 20.56 -17.79 -1.14
CA PRO A 34 20.74 -16.70 -2.08
C PRO A 34 20.31 -15.39 -1.40
N GLN A 35 21.29 -14.50 -1.23
CA GLN A 35 21.08 -13.23 -0.56
C GLN A 35 20.02 -12.43 -1.34
N PRO A 36 19.20 -11.62 -0.64
CA PRO A 36 18.30 -10.71 -1.33
C PRO A 36 19.12 -9.90 -2.33
N ARG A 37 18.65 -9.84 -3.58
CA ARG A 37 19.28 -9.01 -4.61
C ARG A 37 19.43 -7.60 -4.03
N GLY A 38 20.62 -7.02 -4.20
CA GLY A 38 20.91 -5.66 -3.76
C GLY A 38 19.99 -4.63 -4.43
N PRO A 39 20.22 -3.33 -4.20
CA PRO A 39 19.45 -2.27 -4.87
C PRO A 39 19.33 -2.54 -6.37
N ILE A 40 18.12 -2.38 -6.92
CA ILE A 40 17.88 -2.58 -8.35
C ILE A 40 18.76 -1.59 -9.11
N ASP A 41 19.61 -2.10 -10.01
CA ASP A 41 20.43 -1.26 -10.88
C ASP A 41 19.60 -0.76 -12.06
N PHE A 42 19.41 0.55 -12.13
CA PHE A 42 18.71 1.21 -13.23
C PHE A 42 19.60 1.56 -14.41
N SER A 43 20.89 1.20 -14.38
CA SER A 43 21.76 1.28 -15.57
C SER A 43 21.35 0.25 -16.64
N GLU A 44 20.77 -0.87 -16.21
CA GLU A 44 20.29 -1.92 -17.09
C GLU A 44 18.92 -1.60 -17.69
N LEU A 45 18.85 -1.65 -19.01
CA LEU A 45 17.63 -1.38 -19.78
C LEU A 45 16.48 -2.32 -19.37
N ASN A 46 16.77 -3.59 -19.06
CA ASN A 46 15.77 -4.55 -18.60
C ASN A 46 15.09 -4.13 -17.30
N ASN A 47 15.85 -3.59 -16.34
CA ASN A 47 15.31 -3.14 -15.06
C ASN A 47 14.43 -1.90 -15.25
N ILE A 48 14.85 -0.96 -16.10
CA ILE A 48 14.02 0.20 -16.47
C ILE A 48 12.70 -0.27 -17.10
N ILE A 49 12.74 -1.23 -18.05
CA ILE A 49 11.52 -1.72 -18.71
C ILE A 49 10.55 -2.30 -17.70
N ILE A 50 11.02 -3.21 -16.86
CA ILE A 50 10.15 -3.97 -15.95
C ILE A 50 9.58 -3.07 -14.85
N PHE A 51 10.42 -2.23 -14.25
CA PHE A 51 10.05 -1.46 -13.06
C PHE A 51 9.48 -0.07 -13.36
N ILE A 52 9.69 0.47 -14.57
CA ILE A 52 9.24 1.82 -14.93
C ILE A 52 8.29 1.79 -16.12
N VAL A 53 8.73 1.22 -17.25
CA VAL A 53 7.98 1.30 -18.53
C VAL A 53 6.67 0.54 -18.45
N ILE A 54 6.67 -0.71 -17.98
CA ILE A 54 5.44 -1.52 -17.87
C ILE A 54 4.42 -0.83 -16.94
N PRO A 55 4.76 -0.43 -15.70
CA PRO A 55 3.84 0.31 -14.85
C PRO A 55 3.31 1.61 -15.48
N ALA A 56 4.17 2.38 -16.16
CA ALA A 56 3.76 3.61 -16.82
C ALA A 56 2.73 3.35 -17.93
N ILE A 57 2.94 2.32 -18.75
CA ILE A 57 2.00 1.93 -19.81
C ILE A 57 0.64 1.53 -19.21
N ILE A 58 0.63 0.77 -18.11
CA ILE A 58 -0.62 0.37 -17.42
C ILE A 58 -1.38 1.62 -16.95
N ILE A 59 -0.68 2.59 -16.36
CA ILE A 59 -1.30 3.86 -15.92
C ILE A 59 -1.88 4.62 -17.11
N ILE A 60 -1.12 4.77 -18.20
CA ILE A 60 -1.57 5.48 -19.40
C ILE A 60 -2.82 4.80 -19.99
N ALA A 61 -2.79 3.47 -20.15
CA ALA A 61 -3.92 2.69 -20.64
C ALA A 61 -5.15 2.85 -19.73
N PHE A 62 -4.96 2.80 -18.41
CA PHE A 62 -6.01 3.02 -17.43
C PHE A 62 -6.63 4.43 -17.56
N LEU A 63 -5.82 5.48 -17.75
CA LEU A 63 -6.32 6.84 -17.90
C LEU A 63 -7.14 7.01 -19.19
N ILE A 64 -6.70 6.39 -20.30
CA ILE A 64 -7.46 6.38 -21.56
C ILE A 64 -8.81 5.69 -21.36
N PHE A 65 -8.82 4.52 -20.72
CA PHE A 65 -10.04 3.79 -20.43
C PHE A 65 -10.98 4.56 -19.49
N ARG A 66 -10.41 5.16 -18.44
CA ARG A 66 -11.14 6.01 -17.49
C ARG A 66 -11.88 7.12 -18.21
N LYS A 67 -11.23 7.86 -19.11
CA LYS A 67 -11.88 8.94 -19.87
C LYS A 67 -13.11 8.46 -20.66
N ARG A 68 -13.04 7.27 -21.27
CA ARG A 68 -14.17 6.71 -22.03
C ARG A 68 -15.35 6.36 -21.13
N ILE A 69 -15.12 5.78 -19.96
CA ILE A 69 -16.20 5.45 -19.02
C ILE A 69 -16.90 6.72 -18.53
N PHE A 70 -16.14 7.76 -18.20
CA PHE A 70 -16.72 9.02 -17.72
C PHE A 70 -17.65 9.63 -18.77
N LYS A 71 -17.24 9.64 -20.04
CA LYS A 71 -18.08 10.13 -21.13
C LYS A 71 -19.39 9.36 -21.27
N VAL A 72 -19.34 8.01 -21.23
CA VAL A 72 -20.54 7.18 -21.34
C VAL A 72 -21.50 7.40 -20.16
N LYS A 73 -20.96 7.59 -18.95
CA LYS A 73 -21.79 7.87 -17.76
C LYS A 73 -22.51 9.21 -17.84
N GLU A 74 -21.84 10.24 -18.37
CA GLU A 74 -22.43 11.57 -18.56
C GLU A 74 -23.57 11.52 -19.58
N GLU A 75 -23.35 10.88 -20.73
CA GLU A 75 -24.39 10.70 -21.76
C GLU A 75 -25.61 9.92 -21.24
N GLN A 76 -25.41 8.93 -20.35
CA GLN A 76 -26.54 8.21 -19.74
C GLN A 76 -27.31 9.07 -18.73
N GLN A 77 -26.63 9.91 -17.96
CA GLN A 77 -27.30 10.81 -17.02
C GLN A 77 -28.13 11.88 -17.73
N GLU A 78 -27.63 12.43 -18.84
CA GLU A 78 -28.40 13.37 -19.66
C GLU A 78 -29.67 12.72 -20.21
N ARG A 79 -29.57 11.52 -20.81
CA ARG A 79 -30.74 10.78 -21.32
C ARG A 79 -31.77 10.48 -20.23
N LEU A 80 -31.33 10.15 -19.01
CA LEU A 80 -32.22 9.92 -17.87
C LEU A 80 -32.92 11.20 -17.41
N LYS A 81 -32.21 12.33 -17.39
CA LYS A 81 -32.79 13.65 -17.07
C LYS A 81 -33.83 14.05 -18.11
N ASP A 82 -33.51 13.91 -19.39
CA ASP A 82 -34.42 14.25 -20.49
C ASP A 82 -35.70 13.40 -20.43
N LYS A 83 -35.55 12.08 -20.17
CA LYS A 83 -36.70 11.16 -20.03
C LYS A 83 -37.60 11.51 -18.83
N ASN A 84 -37.02 11.79 -17.67
CA ASN A 84 -37.79 12.20 -16.49
C ASN A 84 -38.49 13.55 -16.70
N GLN A 85 -37.86 14.44 -17.48
CA GLN A 85 -38.45 15.74 -17.80
C GLN A 85 -39.59 15.63 -18.81
N SER A 86 -39.52 14.71 -19.79
CA SER A 86 -40.65 14.44 -20.69
C SER A 86 -41.82 13.79 -19.96
N GLU A 87 -41.58 12.80 -19.08
CA GLU A 87 -42.63 12.14 -18.30
C GLU A 87 -43.38 13.09 -17.34
N ASN A 88 -42.70 14.11 -16.82
CA ASN A 88 -43.32 15.14 -15.98
C ASN A 88 -44.11 16.20 -16.76
N ARG A 89 -43.90 16.35 -18.08
CA ARG A 89 -44.67 17.28 -18.93
C ARG A 89 -45.96 16.66 -19.46
N GLU A 90 -46.05 15.33 -19.46
CA GLU A 90 -47.21 14.57 -19.91
C GLU A 90 -48.23 14.26 -18.79
N LYS A 91 -47.91 14.61 -17.54
CA LYS A 91 -48.81 14.55 -16.38
C LYS A 91 -49.39 15.93 -16.07
#